data_AF-A0A3B9GZJ1-F1
#
_entry.id   AF-A0A3B9GZJ1-F1
#
_cell.length_a   1.000
_cell.length_b   1.000
_cell.length_c   1.000
_cell.angle_alpha   90.00
_cell.angle_beta   90.00
_cell.angle_gamma   90.00
#
_symmetry.space_group_name_H-M   'P 1'
#
loop_
_entity.id
_entity.type
_entity.pdbx_description
1 polymer ?
#
loop_
_entity_poly.entity_id
_entity_poly.type
_entity_poly.pdbx_seq_one_letter_code
_entity_poly.pdbx_strand_id
1 'polypeptide(L)'
;QFRLIVSPEDGVALGDLKPAIRELMAQVERDAGRRLDWMAVDHHNTGHPHTHIVIRGRDARMKDVVIAKDYLTKGIRETAEDIVTRRLGPRRDLEILRARESDIRKDRMTEIDRALERASEGGSLTVTRAQSPSARFDRHLQLARLRHLEGLGLAEMTAPDVWSLKPGWIDTLAEIGRRGDIVRTLARAGGEARKTLRYAETLSPNAPALVGSVRKYGPEDELRDTRFLLVEDFDGRLWHVPAAAIDPANAPPLGAVVEVRRGAAEPRRADR
;
A
#
# COMPACT_ATOMS: atom_id res chain seq x y z
N GLN A 1 -18.46 10.15 8.71
CA GLN A 1 -17.04 10.58 8.78
C GLN A 1 -16.41 10.26 7.44
N PHE A 2 -15.42 11.03 7.01
CA PHE A 2 -14.64 10.77 5.79
C PHE A 2 -13.18 10.52 6.17
N ARG A 3 -12.52 9.59 5.49
CA ARG A 3 -11.09 9.28 5.69
C ARG A 3 -10.39 9.42 4.34
N LEU A 4 -9.33 10.20 4.30
CA LEU A 4 -8.52 10.44 3.11
C LEU A 4 -7.07 10.07 3.41
N ILE A 5 -6.37 9.54 2.41
CA ILE A 5 -4.92 9.34 2.45
C ILE A 5 -4.34 10.13 1.28
N VAL A 6 -3.47 11.09 1.59
CA VAL A 6 -2.77 11.91 0.58
C VAL A 6 -1.33 11.43 0.52
N SER A 7 -0.97 10.79 -0.59
CA SER A 7 0.36 10.20 -0.81
C SER A 7 1.00 10.79 -2.07
N PRO A 8 1.78 11.87 -1.94
CA PRO A 8 2.51 12.43 -3.08
C PRO A 8 3.57 11.43 -3.57
N GLU A 9 3.69 11.27 -4.89
CA GLU A 9 4.69 10.36 -5.49
C GLU A 9 6.11 10.69 -5.04
N ASP A 10 6.44 12.00 -5.00
CA ASP A 10 7.68 12.52 -4.44
C ASP A 10 7.43 13.33 -3.16
N GLY A 11 6.83 12.67 -2.16
CA GLY A 11 6.59 13.27 -0.84
C GLY A 11 7.88 13.70 -0.12
N VAL A 12 9.04 13.16 -0.51
CA VAL A 12 10.34 13.55 0.06
C VAL A 12 10.74 14.94 -0.43
N ALA A 13 10.55 15.25 -1.72
CA ALA A 13 10.83 16.57 -2.27
C ALA A 13 10.00 17.69 -1.65
N LEU A 14 8.80 17.38 -1.12
CA LEU A 14 7.98 18.35 -0.38
C LEU A 14 8.55 18.68 1.00
N GLY A 15 9.37 17.81 1.59
CA GLY A 15 9.87 17.96 2.95
C GLY A 15 8.75 17.87 3.99
N ASP A 16 8.28 19.02 4.47
CA ASP A 16 7.12 19.11 5.37
C ASP A 16 5.82 19.05 4.56
N LEU A 17 5.00 18.02 4.81
CA LEU A 17 3.71 17.84 4.13
C LEU A 17 2.65 18.82 4.64
N LYS A 18 2.78 19.33 5.87
CA LYS A 18 1.72 20.12 6.55
C LYS A 18 1.26 21.34 5.75
N PRO A 19 2.14 22.15 5.13
CA PRO A 19 1.69 23.31 4.37
C PRO A 19 0.84 22.92 3.16
N ALA A 20 1.20 21.84 2.45
CA ALA A 20 0.43 21.36 1.30
C ALA A 20 -0.93 20.79 1.74
N ILE A 21 -0.98 20.05 2.84
CA ILE A 21 -2.23 19.50 3.38
C ILE A 21 -3.16 20.59 3.90
N ARG A 22 -2.63 21.62 4.58
CA ARG A 22 -3.46 22.77 5.01
C ARG A 22 -4.05 23.53 3.81
N GLU A 23 -3.26 23.70 2.76
CA GLU A 23 -3.73 24.33 1.53
C GLU A 23 -4.81 23.50 0.83
N LEU A 24 -4.63 22.18 0.76
CA LEU A 24 -5.62 21.24 0.24
C LEU A 24 -6.92 21.32 1.04
N MET A 25 -6.86 21.21 2.36
CA MET A 25 -8.05 21.25 3.20
C MET A 25 -8.75 22.61 3.13
N ALA A 26 -8.01 23.71 3.00
CA ALA A 26 -8.61 25.03 2.76
C ALA A 26 -9.36 25.09 1.42
N GLN A 27 -8.87 24.43 0.37
CA GLN A 27 -9.59 24.33 -0.90
C GLN A 27 -10.81 23.42 -0.79
N VAL A 28 -10.69 22.27 -0.11
CA VAL A 28 -11.82 21.37 0.15
C VAL A 28 -12.95 22.06 0.93
N GLU A 29 -12.62 22.90 1.91
CA GLU A 29 -13.61 23.72 2.62
C GLU A 29 -14.31 24.74 1.70
N ARG A 30 -13.54 25.38 0.79
CA ARG A 30 -14.09 26.32 -0.20
C ARG A 30 -15.05 25.62 -1.16
N ASP A 31 -14.66 24.47 -1.70
CA ASP A 31 -15.44 23.72 -2.68
C ASP A 31 -16.69 23.08 -2.04
N ALA A 32 -16.58 22.67 -0.77
CA ALA A 32 -17.73 22.20 0.01
C ALA A 32 -18.67 23.35 0.47
N GLY A 33 -18.25 24.61 0.31
CA GLY A 33 -18.99 25.80 0.74
C GLY A 33 -19.20 25.89 2.25
N ARG A 34 -18.35 25.22 3.05
CA ARG A 34 -18.49 25.19 4.52
C ARG A 34 -17.16 24.85 5.21
N ARG A 35 -17.06 25.24 6.48
CA ARG A 35 -15.97 24.80 7.36
C ARG A 35 -16.11 23.31 7.68
N LEU A 36 -14.97 22.63 7.73
CA LEU A 36 -14.86 21.22 8.04
C LEU A 36 -14.07 21.05 9.34
N ASP A 37 -14.53 20.15 10.20
CA ASP A 37 -13.78 19.72 11.37
C ASP A 37 -12.94 18.50 10.97
N TRP A 38 -11.62 18.66 10.94
CA TRP A 38 -10.70 17.63 10.46
C TRP A 38 -9.40 17.59 11.25
N MET A 39 -8.79 16.40 11.27
CA MET A 39 -7.47 16.15 11.85
C MET A 39 -6.60 15.43 10.82
N ALA A 40 -5.29 15.64 10.90
CA ALA A 40 -4.33 15.01 10.01
C ALA A 40 -3.08 14.51 10.75
N VAL A 41 -2.52 13.41 10.28
CA VAL A 41 -1.27 12.81 10.80
C VAL A 41 -0.37 12.44 9.63
N ASP A 42 0.86 12.95 9.67
CA ASP A 42 1.89 12.66 8.67
C ASP A 42 2.70 11.42 9.07
N HIS A 43 2.84 10.49 8.13
CA HIS A 43 3.70 9.32 8.25
C HIS A 43 4.92 9.52 7.36
N HIS A 44 6.11 9.60 7.96
CA HIS A 44 7.40 9.58 7.26
C HIS A 44 8.12 8.23 7.36
N ASN A 45 7.55 7.31 8.15
CA ASN A 45 8.19 6.05 8.53
C ASN A 45 7.95 4.92 7.52
N THR A 46 6.94 5.07 6.67
CA THR A 46 6.64 4.17 5.55
C THR A 46 7.57 4.44 4.37
N GLY A 47 7.63 3.52 3.40
CA GLY A 47 8.51 3.67 2.22
C GLY A 47 8.31 4.99 1.45
N HIS A 48 7.13 5.61 1.58
CA HIS A 48 6.76 6.90 1.01
C HIS A 48 6.05 7.77 2.06
N PRO A 49 6.42 9.05 2.20
CA PRO A 49 5.70 9.99 3.07
C PRO A 49 4.25 10.18 2.63
N HIS A 50 3.31 10.14 3.57
CA HIS A 50 1.89 10.38 3.29
C HIS A 50 1.17 10.94 4.51
N THR A 51 -0.01 11.53 4.29
CA THR A 51 -0.84 12.11 5.34
C THR A 51 -2.20 11.41 5.41
N HIS A 52 -2.55 10.94 6.59
CA HIS A 52 -3.91 10.49 6.92
C HIS A 52 -4.75 11.67 7.36
N ILE A 53 -5.94 11.86 6.79
CA ILE A 53 -6.87 12.95 7.13
C ILE A 53 -8.22 12.34 7.50
N VAL A 54 -8.76 12.72 8.66
CA VAL A 54 -10.11 12.35 9.09
C VAL A 54 -10.95 13.62 9.13
N ILE A 55 -12.08 13.60 8.43
CA ILE A 55 -13.06 14.69 8.40
C ILE A 55 -14.31 14.22 9.12
N ARG A 56 -14.77 15.01 10.10
CA ARG A 56 -16.01 14.77 10.81
C ARG A 56 -17.19 14.81 9.83
N GLY A 57 -18.09 13.84 9.93
CA GLY A 57 -19.28 13.78 9.07
C GLY A 57 -20.34 14.81 9.40
N ARG A 58 -20.11 15.69 10.38
CA ARG A 58 -21.03 16.71 10.84
C ARG A 58 -20.29 18.02 11.08
N ASP A 59 -20.95 19.12 10.77
CA ASP A 59 -20.43 20.47 11.00
C ASP A 59 -20.60 20.91 12.46
N ALA A 60 -20.12 22.12 12.78
CA ALA A 60 -20.24 22.72 14.10
C ALA A 60 -21.70 22.95 14.56
N ARG A 61 -22.67 22.90 13.64
CA ARG A 61 -24.11 23.01 13.90
C ARG A 61 -24.80 21.64 13.93
N MET A 62 -24.02 20.56 14.00
CA MET A 62 -24.49 19.17 14.00
C MET A 62 -25.25 18.76 12.73
N LYS A 63 -25.12 19.49 11.63
CA LYS A 63 -25.68 19.12 10.32
C LYS A 63 -24.73 18.21 9.59
N ASP A 64 -25.28 17.27 8.82
CA ASP A 64 -24.46 16.34 8.06
C ASP A 64 -23.67 17.05 6.96
N VAL A 65 -22.39 16.71 6.88
CA VAL A 65 -21.48 17.18 5.84
C VAL A 65 -21.72 16.31 4.61
N VAL A 66 -22.31 16.90 3.58
CA VAL A 66 -22.47 16.28 2.25
C VAL A 66 -21.38 16.80 1.32
N ILE A 67 -20.59 15.89 0.76
CA ILE A 67 -19.57 16.17 -0.25
C ILE A 67 -19.91 15.32 -1.48
N ALA A 68 -19.89 15.92 -2.68
CA ALA A 68 -20.22 15.21 -3.91
C ALA A 68 -19.28 14.03 -4.14
N LYS A 69 -19.83 12.89 -4.58
CA LYS A 69 -19.08 11.66 -4.85
C LYS A 69 -17.94 11.88 -5.85
N ASP A 70 -18.20 12.63 -6.93
CA ASP A 70 -17.20 12.90 -7.96
C ASP A 70 -16.07 13.79 -7.44
N TYR A 71 -16.40 14.72 -6.53
CA TYR A 71 -15.39 15.53 -5.86
C TYR A 71 -14.52 14.68 -4.92
N LEU A 72 -15.12 13.79 -4.13
CA LEU A 72 -14.38 12.86 -3.27
C LEU A 72 -13.47 11.91 -4.07
N THR A 73 -13.94 11.45 -5.23
CA THR A 73 -13.22 10.43 -6.03
C THR A 73 -12.20 11.00 -7.01
N LYS A 74 -12.39 12.24 -7.48
CA LYS A 74 -11.52 12.90 -8.48
C LYS A 74 -11.10 14.30 -8.06
N GLY A 75 -12.03 15.18 -7.69
CA GLY A 75 -11.74 16.60 -7.44
C GLY A 75 -10.69 16.85 -6.35
N ILE A 76 -10.73 16.10 -5.24
CA ILE A 76 -9.70 16.21 -4.19
C ILE A 76 -8.31 15.81 -4.72
N ARG A 77 -8.24 14.78 -5.57
CA ARG A 77 -6.98 14.33 -6.16
C ARG A 77 -6.41 15.39 -7.10
N GLU A 78 -7.23 15.91 -8.01
CA GLU A 78 -6.84 16.97 -8.95
C GLU A 78 -6.34 18.21 -8.20
N THR A 79 -7.04 18.61 -7.13
CA THR A 79 -6.61 19.71 -6.27
C THR A 79 -5.27 19.46 -5.60
N ALA A 80 -5.06 18.24 -5.07
CA ALA A 80 -3.80 17.87 -4.43
C ALA A 80 -2.64 17.85 -5.44
N GLU A 81 -2.88 17.33 -6.64
CA GLU A 81 -1.92 17.33 -7.75
C GLU A 81 -1.54 18.77 -8.12
N ASP A 82 -2.51 19.67 -8.31
CA ASP A 82 -2.26 21.08 -8.62
C ASP A 82 -1.44 21.79 -7.55
N ILE A 83 -1.70 21.52 -6.26
CA ILE A 83 -0.92 22.09 -5.14
C ILE A 83 0.53 21.62 -5.20
N VAL A 84 0.75 20.32 -5.42
CA VAL A 84 2.10 19.75 -5.52
C VAL A 84 2.81 20.27 -6.76
N THR A 85 2.15 20.33 -7.91
CA THR A 85 2.69 20.88 -9.16
C THR A 85 3.05 22.35 -9.02
N ARG A 86 2.27 23.17 -8.32
CA ARG A 86 2.66 24.58 -8.06
C ARG A 86 3.88 24.71 -7.17
N ARG A 87 4.13 23.74 -6.28
CA ARG A 87 5.26 23.77 -5.33
C ARG A 87 6.55 23.20 -5.92
N LEU A 88 6.46 22.09 -6.65
CA LEU A 88 7.60 21.35 -7.18
C LEU A 88 7.85 21.62 -8.67
N GLY A 89 6.89 22.24 -9.36
CA GLY A 89 6.85 22.33 -10.80
C GLY A 89 6.16 21.13 -11.46
N PRO A 90 5.92 21.19 -12.77
CA PRO A 90 5.42 20.05 -13.53
C PRO A 90 6.46 18.93 -13.54
N ARG A 91 5.99 17.68 -13.57
CA ARG A 91 6.88 16.53 -13.78
C ARG A 91 7.56 16.65 -15.13
N ARG A 92 8.87 16.43 -15.14
CA ARG A 92 9.67 16.37 -16.37
C ARG A 92 9.53 14.99 -17.01
N ASP A 93 9.56 14.92 -18.33
CA ASP A 93 9.48 13.66 -19.07
C ASP A 93 10.50 12.63 -18.58
N LEU A 94 11.72 13.08 -18.30
CA LEU A 94 12.81 12.23 -17.81
C LEU A 94 12.53 11.68 -16.39
N GLU A 95 11.78 12.39 -15.54
CA GLU A 95 11.35 11.89 -14.24
C GLU A 95 10.23 10.86 -14.38
N ILE A 96 9.30 11.07 -15.31
CA ILE A 96 8.24 10.12 -15.64
C ILE A 96 8.85 8.80 -16.15
N LEU A 97 9.81 8.89 -17.08
CA LEU A 97 10.50 7.73 -17.63
C LEU A 97 11.26 6.96 -16.55
N ARG A 98 12.01 7.66 -15.68
CA ARG A 98 12.74 7.03 -14.56
C ARG A 98 11.80 6.36 -13.55
N ALA A 99 10.69 7.01 -13.21
CA ALA A 99 9.70 6.43 -12.31
C ALA A 99 9.14 5.13 -12.88
N ARG A 100 8.72 5.16 -14.15
CA ARG A 100 8.24 3.98 -14.88
C ARG A 100 9.28 2.87 -15.01
N GLU A 101 10.54 3.20 -15.25
CA GLU A 101 11.62 2.20 -15.30
C GLU A 101 11.89 1.59 -13.92
N SER A 102 11.82 2.39 -12.85
CA SER A 102 11.98 1.90 -11.48
C SER A 102 10.93 0.87 -11.08
N ASP A 103 9.71 0.98 -11.64
CA ASP A 103 8.61 0.06 -11.37
C ASP A 103 8.89 -1.37 -11.83
N ILE A 104 9.74 -1.57 -12.85
CA ILE A 104 10.08 -2.89 -13.40
C ILE A 104 10.51 -3.86 -12.30
N ARG A 105 11.37 -3.40 -11.38
CA ARG A 105 12.05 -4.25 -10.39
C ARG A 105 11.36 -4.29 -9.03
N LYS A 106 10.20 -3.65 -8.88
CA LYS A 106 9.52 -3.56 -7.58
C LYS A 106 8.76 -4.85 -7.29
N ASP A 107 9.05 -5.50 -6.17
CA ASP A 107 8.31 -6.67 -5.69
C ASP A 107 6.93 -6.30 -5.10
N ARG A 108 6.16 -5.46 -5.78
CA ARG A 108 4.80 -5.02 -5.42
C ARG A 108 4.04 -4.63 -6.69
N MET A 109 2.72 -4.50 -6.60
CA MET A 109 1.91 -4.05 -7.72
C MET A 109 2.24 -2.61 -8.16
N THR A 110 2.34 -2.39 -9.47
CA THR A 110 2.70 -1.13 -10.15
C THR A 110 1.69 -0.80 -11.25
N GLU A 111 1.83 0.37 -11.89
CA GLU A 111 1.00 0.72 -13.06
C GLU A 111 1.25 -0.21 -14.26
N ILE A 112 2.46 -0.76 -14.40
CA ILE A 112 2.77 -1.72 -15.45
C ILE A 112 1.90 -2.96 -15.26
N ASP A 113 1.77 -3.45 -14.03
CA ASP A 113 0.97 -4.64 -13.69
C ASP A 113 -0.51 -4.43 -14.01
N ARG A 114 -1.07 -3.24 -13.72
CA ARG A 114 -2.45 -2.91 -14.11
C ARG A 114 -2.65 -2.85 -15.62
N ALA A 115 -1.64 -2.42 -16.37
CA ALA A 115 -1.68 -2.44 -17.83
C ALA A 115 -1.58 -3.87 -18.38
N LEU A 116 -0.75 -4.73 -17.77
CA LEU A 116 -0.65 -6.15 -18.11
C LEU A 116 -1.97 -6.88 -17.85
N GLU A 117 -2.60 -6.64 -16.69
CA GLU A 117 -3.91 -7.21 -16.33
C GLU A 117 -4.97 -6.85 -17.38
N ARG A 118 -5.10 -5.57 -17.73
CA ARG A 118 -6.07 -5.10 -18.75
C ARG A 118 -5.80 -5.68 -20.14
N ALA A 119 -4.55 -5.95 -20.47
CA ALA A 119 -4.16 -6.49 -21.77
C ALA A 119 -4.21 -8.04 -21.81
N SER A 120 -4.34 -8.70 -20.65
CA SER A 120 -4.38 -10.15 -20.56
C SER A 120 -5.79 -10.68 -20.86
N GLU A 121 -5.86 -11.78 -21.62
CA GLU A 121 -7.08 -12.49 -21.94
C GLU A 121 -6.98 -13.92 -21.42
N GLY A 122 -7.84 -14.29 -20.47
CA GLY A 122 -7.83 -15.63 -19.87
C GLY A 122 -6.51 -16.02 -19.18
N GLY A 123 -5.73 -15.04 -18.72
CA GLY A 123 -4.40 -15.25 -18.12
C GLY A 123 -3.27 -15.37 -19.15
N SER A 124 -3.55 -15.28 -20.45
CA SER A 124 -2.52 -15.19 -21.49
C SER A 124 -2.34 -13.74 -21.94
N LEU A 125 -1.11 -13.39 -22.32
CA LEU A 125 -0.75 -12.06 -22.80
C LEU A 125 0.22 -12.19 -23.96
N THR A 126 -0.07 -11.52 -25.08
CA THR A 126 0.87 -11.37 -26.20
C THR A 126 1.37 -9.93 -26.28
N VAL A 127 2.69 -9.75 -26.21
CA VAL A 127 3.32 -8.42 -26.22
C VAL A 127 3.75 -8.06 -27.64
N THR A 128 2.82 -7.47 -28.39
CA THR A 128 2.99 -7.16 -29.82
C THR A 128 4.13 -6.19 -30.10
N ARG A 129 4.75 -6.33 -31.27
CA ARG A 129 5.79 -5.41 -31.74
C ARG A 129 5.21 -4.01 -31.98
N ALA A 130 5.89 -3.01 -31.42
CA ALA A 130 5.45 -1.62 -31.49
C ALA A 130 6.07 -0.85 -32.66
N GLN A 131 5.29 0.06 -33.25
CA GLN A 131 5.70 0.86 -34.42
C GLN A 131 6.12 2.29 -34.04
N SER A 132 5.60 2.87 -32.97
CA SER A 132 5.96 4.22 -32.51
C SER A 132 7.06 4.19 -31.44
N PRO A 133 7.86 5.27 -31.27
CA PRO A 133 8.82 5.37 -30.16
C PRO A 133 8.19 5.16 -28.78
N SER A 134 7.04 5.78 -28.51
CA SER A 134 6.32 5.64 -27.24
C SER A 134 5.85 4.20 -27.01
N ALA A 135 5.23 3.57 -28.01
CA ALA A 135 4.79 2.18 -27.87
C ALA A 135 5.96 1.20 -27.73
N ARG A 136 7.14 1.50 -28.32
CA ARG A 136 8.35 0.69 -28.12
C ARG A 136 8.85 0.78 -26.68
N PHE A 137 8.74 1.95 -26.05
CA PHE A 137 9.07 2.13 -24.63
C PHE A 137 8.10 1.37 -23.72
N ASP A 138 6.79 1.49 -23.94
CA ASP A 138 5.79 0.74 -23.15
C ASP A 138 6.00 -0.78 -23.31
N ARG A 139 6.28 -1.25 -24.53
CA ARG A 139 6.64 -2.65 -24.80
C ARG A 139 7.88 -3.08 -24.00
N HIS A 140 8.91 -2.24 -23.95
CA HIS A 140 10.11 -2.51 -23.16
C HIS A 140 9.79 -2.68 -21.67
N LEU A 141 8.99 -1.76 -21.10
CA LEU A 141 8.55 -1.83 -19.70
C LEU A 141 7.77 -3.13 -19.42
N GLN A 142 6.82 -3.48 -20.29
CA GLN A 142 6.01 -4.70 -20.15
C GLN A 142 6.87 -5.96 -20.17
N LEU A 143 7.76 -6.11 -21.16
CA LEU A 143 8.63 -7.29 -21.25
C LEU A 143 9.61 -7.39 -20.09
N ALA A 144 10.19 -6.27 -19.68
CA ALA A 144 11.10 -6.25 -18.54
C ALA A 144 10.36 -6.61 -17.24
N ARG A 145 9.12 -6.12 -17.08
CA ARG A 145 8.27 -6.45 -15.95
C ARG A 145 7.85 -7.92 -15.93
N LEU A 146 7.44 -8.48 -17.07
CA LEU A 146 7.07 -9.90 -17.19
C LEU A 146 8.22 -10.83 -16.84
N ARG A 147 9.45 -10.52 -17.28
CA ARG A 147 10.67 -11.25 -16.86
C ARG A 147 10.92 -11.17 -15.36
N HIS A 148 10.65 -10.04 -14.75
CA HIS A 148 10.76 -9.90 -13.30
C HIS A 148 9.69 -10.74 -12.58
N LEU A 149 8.43 -10.69 -13.05
CA LEU A 149 7.34 -11.53 -12.53
C LEU A 149 7.62 -13.03 -12.72
N GLU A 150 8.29 -13.43 -13.80
CA GLU A 150 8.75 -14.80 -14.01
C GLU A 150 9.81 -15.21 -12.99
N GLY A 151 10.75 -14.32 -12.63
CA GLY A 151 11.68 -14.54 -11.53
C GLY A 151 11.00 -14.72 -10.16
N LEU A 152 9.82 -14.13 -9.96
CA LEU A 152 8.96 -14.33 -8.79
C LEU A 152 8.05 -15.57 -8.94
N GLY A 153 8.11 -16.27 -10.06
CA GLY A 153 7.26 -17.40 -10.38
C GLY A 153 5.79 -17.03 -10.57
N LEU A 154 5.48 -15.80 -10.98
CA LEU A 154 4.13 -15.28 -11.21
C LEU A 154 3.72 -15.25 -12.69
N ALA A 155 4.70 -15.29 -13.59
CA ALA A 155 4.52 -15.35 -15.02
C ALA A 155 5.44 -16.43 -15.62
N GLU A 156 5.15 -16.88 -16.83
CA GLU A 156 5.97 -17.82 -17.58
C GLU A 156 5.92 -17.48 -19.07
N MET A 157 7.07 -17.46 -19.74
CA MET A 157 7.11 -17.30 -21.19
C MET A 157 6.79 -18.62 -21.90
N THR A 158 5.61 -18.73 -22.49
CA THR A 158 5.17 -19.95 -23.19
C THR A 158 5.65 -20.00 -24.64
N ALA A 159 5.87 -18.84 -25.27
CA ALA A 159 6.46 -18.69 -26.61
C ALA A 159 7.08 -17.30 -26.76
N PRO A 160 7.84 -17.00 -27.83
CA PRO A 160 8.39 -15.66 -28.05
C PRO A 160 7.30 -14.58 -27.99
N ASP A 161 7.46 -13.61 -27.07
CA ASP A 161 6.51 -12.53 -26.79
C ASP A 161 5.12 -12.97 -26.28
N VAL A 162 4.90 -14.27 -26.01
CA VAL A 162 3.67 -14.82 -25.44
C VAL A 162 3.93 -15.31 -24.01
N TRP A 163 3.12 -14.79 -23.09
CA TRP A 163 3.27 -15.00 -21.65
C TRP A 163 1.99 -15.57 -21.07
N SER A 164 2.16 -16.45 -20.09
CA SER A 164 1.09 -16.94 -19.23
C SER A 164 1.28 -16.35 -17.83
N LEU A 165 0.25 -15.69 -17.32
CA LEU A 165 0.16 -15.19 -15.95
C LEU A 165 -0.51 -16.25 -15.09
N LYS A 166 0.07 -16.54 -13.92
CA LYS A 166 -0.51 -17.55 -13.04
C LYS A 166 -1.86 -17.09 -12.47
N PRO A 167 -2.81 -18.01 -12.22
CA PRO A 167 -4.03 -17.67 -11.49
C PRO A 167 -3.69 -17.03 -10.14
N GLY A 168 -4.33 -15.89 -9.83
CA GLY A 168 -4.08 -15.16 -8.57
C GLY A 168 -2.71 -14.47 -8.48
N TRP A 169 -2.02 -14.23 -9.60
CA TRP A 169 -0.71 -13.54 -9.60
C TRP A 169 -0.77 -12.15 -8.97
N ILE A 170 -1.88 -11.42 -9.13
CA ILE A 170 -2.11 -10.09 -8.56
C ILE A 170 -2.12 -10.16 -7.04
N ASP A 171 -2.90 -11.09 -6.48
CA ASP A 171 -3.00 -11.27 -5.03
C ASP A 171 -1.66 -11.71 -4.44
N THR A 172 -0.95 -12.58 -5.16
CA THR A 172 0.38 -13.05 -4.74
C THR A 172 1.42 -11.92 -4.80
N LEU A 173 1.40 -11.08 -5.83
CA LEU A 173 2.28 -9.91 -5.93
C LEU A 173 1.97 -8.87 -4.86
N ALA A 174 0.68 -8.68 -4.53
CA ALA A 174 0.27 -7.81 -3.43
C ALA A 174 0.76 -8.34 -2.08
N GLU A 175 0.72 -9.65 -1.86
CA GLU A 175 1.29 -10.32 -0.68
C GLU A 175 2.80 -10.10 -0.58
N ILE A 176 3.55 -10.34 -1.66
CA ILE A 176 5.00 -10.11 -1.69
C ILE A 176 5.32 -8.64 -1.34
N GLY A 177 4.57 -7.69 -1.92
CA GLY A 177 4.73 -6.27 -1.65
C GLY A 177 4.52 -5.90 -0.19
N ARG A 178 3.46 -6.44 0.42
CA ARG A 178 3.14 -6.24 1.83
C ARG A 178 4.23 -6.79 2.74
N ARG A 179 4.72 -8.00 2.47
CA ARG A 179 5.86 -8.61 3.18
C ARG A 179 7.10 -7.74 3.11
N GLY A 180 7.40 -7.20 1.93
CA GLY A 180 8.50 -6.25 1.75
C GLY A 180 8.32 -4.95 2.57
N ASP A 181 7.10 -4.43 2.66
CA ASP A 181 6.78 -3.24 3.45
C ASP A 181 6.96 -3.49 4.97
N ILE A 182 6.60 -4.67 5.46
CA ILE A 182 6.84 -5.09 6.86
C ILE A 182 8.35 -5.17 7.16
N VAL A 183 9.12 -5.83 6.30
CA VAL A 183 10.58 -5.96 6.45
C VAL A 183 11.26 -4.59 6.47
N ARG A 184 10.86 -3.68 5.59
CA ARG A 184 11.37 -2.28 5.59
C ARG A 184 11.02 -1.55 6.89
N THR A 185 9.79 -1.71 7.36
CA THR A 185 9.30 -1.11 8.61
C THR A 185 10.05 -1.64 9.85
N LEU A 186 10.53 -2.88 9.77
CA LEU A 186 11.36 -3.52 10.79
C LEU A 186 12.80 -3.00 10.79
N ALA A 187 13.44 -2.99 9.62
CA ALA A 187 14.82 -2.54 9.47
C ALA A 187 15.01 -1.09 9.95
N ARG A 188 14.03 -0.22 9.70
CA ARG A 188 14.07 1.19 10.14
C ARG A 188 13.84 1.40 11.64
N ALA A 189 13.21 0.45 12.33
CA ALA A 189 12.92 0.55 13.76
C ALA A 189 14.09 0.07 14.67
N GLY A 190 15.28 -0.13 14.10
CA GLY A 190 16.46 -0.56 14.84
C GLY A 190 16.44 -2.02 15.29
N GLY A 191 15.53 -2.85 14.74
CA GLY A 191 15.55 -4.29 14.98
C GLY A 191 16.82 -4.88 14.38
N GLU A 192 17.64 -5.53 15.22
CA GLU A 192 18.87 -6.22 14.82
C GLU A 192 18.64 -7.00 13.52
N ALA A 193 19.26 -6.48 12.46
CA ALA A 193 19.20 -7.03 11.12
C ALA A 193 19.94 -8.37 11.09
N ARG A 194 19.29 -9.44 11.57
CA ARG A 194 19.66 -10.86 11.37
C ARG A 194 18.69 -11.90 11.95
N LYS A 195 17.57 -11.53 12.57
CA LYS A 195 16.55 -12.53 12.93
C LYS A 195 15.74 -12.89 11.67
N THR A 196 15.65 -14.18 11.37
CA THR A 196 14.87 -14.69 10.22
C THR A 196 13.40 -14.38 10.48
N LEU A 197 12.82 -13.39 9.80
CA LEU A 197 11.40 -13.08 9.90
C LEU A 197 10.61 -14.25 9.31
N ARG A 198 9.79 -14.89 10.15
CA ARG A 198 8.86 -15.95 9.79
C ARG A 198 7.44 -15.40 9.76
N TYR A 199 6.55 -16.06 9.04
CA TYR A 199 5.15 -15.65 8.94
C TYR A 199 4.29 -16.73 9.59
N ALA A 200 3.42 -16.37 10.54
CA ALA A 200 2.52 -17.35 11.17
C ALA A 200 1.53 -17.97 10.15
N GLU A 201 1.32 -17.33 9.01
CA GLU A 201 0.53 -17.81 7.88
C GLU A 201 1.19 -19.01 7.16
N THR A 202 2.47 -19.27 7.38
CA THR A 202 3.14 -20.47 6.83
C THR A 202 3.12 -21.65 7.80
N LEU A 203 2.68 -21.45 9.05
CA LEU A 203 2.50 -22.54 10.00
C LEU A 203 1.37 -23.48 9.53
N SER A 204 1.58 -24.78 9.71
CA SER A 204 0.53 -25.79 9.49
C SER A 204 -0.71 -25.48 10.33
N PRO A 205 -1.94 -25.80 9.86
CA PRO A 205 -3.15 -25.65 10.65
C PRO A 205 -3.08 -26.32 12.03
N ASN A 206 -2.33 -27.42 12.15
CA ASN A 206 -2.14 -28.18 13.39
C ASN A 206 -0.84 -27.81 14.13
N ALA A 207 -0.17 -26.72 13.74
CA ALA A 207 1.02 -26.28 14.44
C ALA A 207 0.68 -25.86 15.89
N PRO A 208 1.59 -26.07 16.85
CA PRO A 208 1.42 -25.58 18.21
C PRO A 208 1.24 -24.06 18.24
N ALA A 209 0.58 -23.57 19.29
CA ALA A 209 0.39 -22.13 19.48
C ALA A 209 1.75 -21.43 19.54
N LEU A 210 1.86 -20.30 18.84
CA LEU A 210 3.06 -19.47 18.87
C LEU A 210 3.02 -18.64 20.16
N VAL A 211 3.93 -18.91 21.09
CA VAL A 211 4.07 -18.15 22.34
C VAL A 211 5.34 -17.32 22.29
N GLY A 212 5.23 -16.04 22.63
CA GLY A 212 6.38 -15.15 22.63
C GLY A 212 6.07 -13.73 23.09
N SER A 213 7.06 -12.87 23.05
CA SER A 213 6.95 -11.47 23.47
C SER A 213 6.67 -10.53 22.28
N VAL A 214 5.77 -9.56 22.48
CA VAL A 214 5.44 -8.56 21.45
C VAL A 214 6.60 -7.59 21.28
N ARG A 215 7.21 -7.59 20.09
CA ARG A 215 8.28 -6.65 19.72
C ARG A 215 7.77 -5.41 19.00
N LYS A 216 6.67 -5.54 18.26
CA LYS A 216 6.04 -4.42 17.56
C LYS A 216 4.58 -4.74 17.25
N TYR A 217 3.79 -3.68 17.21
CA TYR A 217 2.43 -3.69 16.69
C TYR A 217 2.31 -2.54 15.69
N GLY A 218 1.61 -2.73 14.58
CA GLY A 218 1.46 -1.71 13.55
C GLY A 218 0.40 -2.01 12.50
N PRO A 219 0.10 -1.04 11.61
CA PRO A 219 -0.77 -1.27 10.46
C PRO A 219 -0.10 -2.20 9.43
N GLU A 220 -0.85 -3.18 8.96
CA GLU A 220 -0.42 -4.13 7.91
C GLU A 220 -0.85 -3.65 6.52
N ASP A 221 -2.11 -3.22 6.39
CA ASP A 221 -2.66 -2.53 5.23
C ASP A 221 -3.47 -1.34 5.76
N GLU A 222 -2.93 -0.14 5.57
CA GLU A 222 -3.57 1.09 6.04
C GLU A 222 -4.89 1.41 5.32
N LEU A 223 -5.08 0.91 4.09
CA LEU A 223 -6.33 1.09 3.33
C LEU A 223 -7.42 0.14 3.83
N ARG A 224 -7.04 -1.09 4.19
CA ARG A 224 -7.96 -2.11 4.74
C ARG A 224 -8.05 -2.09 6.26
N ASP A 225 -7.37 -1.13 6.90
CA ASP A 225 -7.22 -1.00 8.35
C ASP A 225 -6.77 -2.30 9.04
N THR A 226 -6.03 -3.15 8.33
CA THR A 226 -5.49 -4.37 8.92
C THR A 226 -4.24 -4.06 9.74
N ARG A 227 -3.90 -4.97 10.65
CA ARG A 227 -2.84 -4.79 11.64
C ARG A 227 -1.96 -6.03 11.66
N PHE A 228 -0.72 -5.86 12.10
CA PHE A 228 0.17 -6.97 12.40
C PHE A 228 0.75 -6.87 13.80
N LEU A 229 1.12 -8.02 14.32
CA LEU A 229 2.00 -8.18 15.48
C LEU A 229 3.30 -8.82 15.05
N LEU A 230 4.39 -8.36 15.65
CA LEU A 230 5.66 -9.06 15.64
C LEU A 230 5.88 -9.68 17.00
N VAL A 231 5.98 -11.00 17.00
CA VAL A 231 6.17 -11.82 18.20
C VAL A 231 7.55 -12.45 18.13
N GLU A 232 8.40 -12.22 19.13
CA GLU A 232 9.63 -12.98 19.28
C GLU A 232 9.37 -14.18 20.19
N ASP A 233 9.52 -15.39 19.64
CA ASP A 233 9.42 -16.62 20.42
C ASP A 233 10.61 -16.78 21.39
N PHE A 234 10.51 -17.74 22.30
CA PHE A 234 11.57 -18.01 23.27
C PHE A 234 12.84 -18.63 22.64
N ASP A 235 12.78 -19.05 21.38
CA ASP A 235 13.93 -19.50 20.59
C ASP A 235 14.64 -18.32 19.87
N GLY A 236 14.18 -17.08 20.07
CA GLY A 236 14.75 -15.87 19.48
C GLY A 236 14.35 -15.64 18.01
N ARG A 237 13.35 -16.34 17.49
CA ARG A 237 12.83 -16.16 16.13
C ARG A 237 11.73 -15.12 16.13
N LEU A 238 11.73 -14.27 15.10
CA LEU A 238 10.74 -13.22 14.93
C LEU A 238 9.62 -13.69 14.01
N TRP A 239 8.39 -13.58 14.47
CA TRP A 239 7.19 -14.01 13.76
C TRP A 239 6.30 -12.81 13.43
N HIS A 240 5.98 -12.65 12.15
CA HIS A 240 4.89 -11.82 11.68
C HIS A 240 3.56 -12.54 11.84
N VAL A 241 2.64 -11.90 12.53
CA VAL A 241 1.30 -12.41 12.81
C VAL A 241 0.30 -11.38 12.29
N PRO A 242 -0.50 -11.71 11.26
CA PRO A 242 -1.66 -10.89 10.90
C PRO A 242 -2.61 -10.79 12.09
N ALA A 243 -2.87 -9.57 12.51
CA ALA A 243 -3.66 -9.23 13.68
C ALA A 243 -5.03 -8.66 13.26
N ALA A 244 -5.69 -9.34 12.33
CA ALA A 244 -6.95 -8.87 11.76
C ALA A 244 -8.12 -8.76 12.76
N ALA A 245 -7.99 -9.39 13.94
CA ALA A 245 -9.01 -9.44 14.98
C ALA A 245 -8.62 -8.68 16.27
N ILE A 246 -7.46 -8.02 16.31
CA ILE A 246 -7.03 -7.29 17.49
C ILE A 246 -7.70 -5.92 17.51
N ASP A 247 -8.52 -5.69 18.53
CA ASP A 247 -9.08 -4.38 18.81
C ASP A 247 -7.95 -3.36 19.03
N PRO A 248 -7.88 -2.27 18.25
CA PRO A 248 -6.87 -1.24 18.41
C PRO A 248 -6.82 -0.62 19.81
N ALA A 249 -7.96 -0.58 20.52
CA ALA A 249 -8.02 -0.06 21.89
C ALA A 249 -7.41 -1.03 22.92
N ASN A 250 -7.25 -2.30 22.55
CA ASN A 250 -6.78 -3.38 23.41
C ASN A 250 -5.54 -4.09 22.81
N ALA A 251 -4.75 -3.38 22.01
CA ALA A 251 -3.53 -3.93 21.46
C ALA A 251 -2.53 -4.28 22.59
N PRO A 252 -1.92 -5.48 22.58
CA PRO A 252 -0.99 -5.88 23.62
C PRO A 252 0.24 -4.95 23.64
N PRO A 253 0.69 -4.48 24.81
CA PRO A 253 1.81 -3.57 24.91
C PRO A 253 3.12 -4.23 24.49
N LEU A 254 4.11 -3.42 24.11
CA LEU A 254 5.46 -3.91 23.80
C LEU A 254 6.02 -4.68 25.02
N GLY A 255 6.60 -5.85 24.76
CA GLY A 255 7.10 -6.77 25.79
C GLY A 255 6.05 -7.70 26.39
N ALA A 256 4.76 -7.53 26.10
CA ALA A 256 3.73 -8.45 26.56
C ALA A 256 3.97 -9.86 26.00
N VAL A 257 3.78 -10.88 26.84
CA VAL A 257 3.78 -12.27 26.38
C VAL A 257 2.40 -12.58 25.83
N VAL A 258 2.37 -13.04 24.58
CA VAL A 258 1.15 -13.40 23.86
C VAL A 258 1.23 -14.85 23.41
N GLU A 259 0.07 -15.50 23.40
CA GLU A 259 -0.14 -16.79 22.74
C GLU A 259 -0.99 -16.55 21.49
N VAL A 260 -0.47 -16.94 20.34
CA VAL A 260 -1.13 -16.80 19.04
C VAL A 260 -1.55 -18.17 18.55
N ARG A 261 -2.87 -18.33 18.35
CA ARG A 261 -3.49 -19.50 17.74
C ARG A 261 -4.15 -19.10 16.44
N ARG A 262 -4.17 -19.99 15.45
CA ARG A 262 -5.04 -19.80 14.28
C ARG A 262 -6.49 -19.97 14.71
N GLY A 263 -7.26 -18.88 14.67
CA GLY A 263 -8.72 -18.95 14.83
C GLY A 263 -9.38 -19.51 13.57
N ALA A 264 -10.57 -20.09 13.73
CA ALA A 264 -11.46 -20.33 12.60
C ALA A 264 -11.84 -18.97 11.99
N ALA A 265 -11.83 -18.86 10.66
CA ALA A 265 -12.21 -17.63 9.98
C ALA A 265 -13.71 -17.38 10.19
N GLU A 266 -14.08 -16.54 11.17
CA GLU A 266 -15.43 -16.04 11.28
C GLU A 266 -15.64 -14.85 10.32
N PRO A 267 -16.76 -14.82 9.57
CA PRO A 267 -17.06 -13.72 8.66
C PRO A 267 -17.18 -12.40 9.42
N ARG A 268 -16.58 -11.33 8.89
CA ARG A 268 -16.54 -10.04 9.57
C ARG A 268 -17.90 -9.36 9.51
N ARG A 269 -18.16 -8.51 10.50
CA ARG A 269 -19.35 -7.62 10.50
C ARG A 269 -19.38 -6.63 9.33
N ALA A 270 -18.25 -6.44 8.64
CA ALA A 270 -18.12 -5.60 7.45
C ALA A 270 -18.47 -6.34 6.14
N ASP A 271 -18.63 -7.67 6.20
CA ASP A 271 -19.09 -8.51 5.08
C ASP A 271 -20.63 -8.75 5.14
N ARG A 272 -21.34 -7.96 5.97
CA ARG A 272 -22.81 -7.93 6.09
C ARG A 272 -23.36 -6.56 5.74
#